data_AF-A0A5C7J2Y2-F1
#
_entry.id   AF-A0A5C7J2Y2-F1
#
_cell.length_a   1.000
_cell.length_b   1.000
_cell.length_c   1.000
_cell.angle_alpha   90.00
_cell.angle_beta   90.00
_cell.angle_gamma   90.00
#
_symmetry.space_group_name_H-M   'P 1'
#
loop_
_entity.id
_entity.type
_entity.pdbx_description
1 polymer ?
#
loop_
_entity_poly.entity_id
_entity_poly.type
_entity_poly.pdbx_seq_one_letter_code
_entity_poly.pdbx_strand_id
1 'polypeptide(L)'
;MTQTPSLAQLLKHAIEGRLLDVHTALIAKVESYDAAKQLVNVAPVLKRSIENMNGEWVTEQLPVLCDVPVLFPRAGGFFITFPIQPGDFVQIIFNETDIEAWLEDKEPTISHTKRFTLQGAVALPGIFPQAMALTDAHESNLVLGKEQGLQIHIDDQRIRLGSQDANEALAIASKVQEELDRIKSAFHGHTHAPPGGAIKPSDRIIVSTDIAAKSVVAQ
;
A
#
# COMPACT_ATOMS: atom_id res chain seq x y z
N MET A 1 -23.54 23.36 47.06
CA MET A 1 -24.83 22.63 46.93
C MET A 1 -24.85 21.99 45.55
N THR A 2 -24.62 20.68 45.48
CA THR A 2 -24.73 19.92 44.23
C THR A 2 -26.22 19.86 43.88
N GLN A 3 -26.65 20.63 42.88
CA GLN A 3 -28.01 20.48 42.36
C GLN A 3 -28.17 19.05 41.85
N THR A 4 -29.23 18.36 42.28
CA THR A 4 -29.56 17.04 41.75
C THR A 4 -29.77 17.16 40.25
N PRO A 5 -29.07 16.38 39.42
CA PRO A 5 -29.24 16.45 37.98
C PRO A 5 -30.69 16.07 37.62
N SER A 6 -31.28 16.82 36.71
CA SER A 6 -32.59 16.49 36.14
C SER A 6 -32.54 15.18 35.37
N LEU A 7 -33.70 14.52 35.17
CA LEU A 7 -33.79 13.31 34.35
C LEU A 7 -33.21 13.52 32.93
N ALA A 8 -33.47 14.68 32.33
CA ALA A 8 -32.92 15.02 31.02
C ALA A 8 -31.38 15.08 31.04
N GLN A 9 -30.78 15.63 32.10
CA GLN A 9 -29.33 15.68 32.27
C GLN A 9 -28.75 14.27 32.49
N LEU A 10 -29.41 13.43 33.28
CA LEU A 10 -29.00 12.03 33.48
C LEU A 10 -29.04 11.24 32.17
N LEU A 11 -30.12 11.36 31.39
CA LEU A 11 -30.23 10.70 30.08
C LEU A 11 -29.16 11.19 29.12
N LYS A 12 -28.90 12.50 29.08
CA LYS A 12 -27.83 13.07 28.27
C LYS A 12 -26.46 12.49 28.65
N HIS A 13 -26.10 12.49 29.93
CA HIS A 13 -24.84 11.93 30.39
C HIS A 13 -24.74 10.41 30.12
N ALA A 14 -25.84 9.67 30.24
CA ALA A 14 -25.86 8.25 29.91
C ALA A 14 -25.58 8.01 28.41
N ILE A 15 -26.19 8.82 27.53
CA ILE A 15 -25.95 8.73 26.08
C ILE A 15 -24.51 9.12 25.75
N GLU A 16 -24.02 10.24 26.27
CA GLU A 16 -22.65 10.70 26.05
C GLU A 16 -21.62 9.68 26.57
N GLY A 17 -21.87 9.09 27.74
CA GLY A 17 -21.04 8.01 28.28
C GLY A 17 -21.01 6.78 27.37
N ARG A 18 -22.17 6.36 26.83
CA ARG A 18 -22.21 5.25 25.86
C ARG A 18 -21.51 5.58 24.55
N LEU A 19 -21.59 6.81 24.06
CA LEU A 19 -20.91 7.23 22.84
C LEU A 19 -19.38 7.23 23.00
N LEU A 20 -18.86 7.52 24.19
CA LEU A 20 -17.42 7.41 24.47
C LEU A 20 -16.88 5.98 24.38
N ASP A 21 -17.75 4.98 24.57
CA ASP A 21 -17.38 3.55 24.48
C ASP A 21 -17.57 2.95 23.08
N VAL A 22 -18.18 3.68 22.15
CA VAL A 22 -18.37 3.23 20.77
C VAL A 22 -17.10 3.50 19.99
N HIS A 23 -16.36 2.43 19.68
CA HIS A 23 -15.19 2.52 18.81
C HIS A 23 -15.62 2.50 17.34
N THR A 24 -15.23 3.53 16.59
CA THR A 24 -15.53 3.68 15.16
C THR A 24 -14.27 3.56 14.32
N ALA A 25 -13.31 4.45 14.55
CA ALA A 25 -12.02 4.46 13.88
C ALA A 25 -10.95 5.16 14.74
N LEU A 26 -9.72 4.67 14.69
CA LEU A 26 -8.57 5.24 15.41
C LEU A 26 -7.31 5.20 14.54
N ILE A 27 -6.42 6.18 14.69
CA ILE A 27 -5.10 6.12 14.06
C ILE A 27 -4.14 5.38 14.98
N ALA A 28 -3.40 4.42 14.43
CA ALA A 28 -2.42 3.65 15.18
C ALA A 28 -1.08 3.58 14.44
N LYS A 29 -0.01 3.39 15.21
CA LYS A 29 1.34 3.17 14.70
C LYS A 29 1.69 1.69 14.78
N VAL A 30 2.31 1.16 13.74
CA VAL A 30 2.72 -0.24 13.65
C VAL A 30 3.91 -0.50 14.55
N GLU A 31 3.81 -1.54 15.40
CA GLU A 31 4.92 -2.06 16.20
C GLU A 31 5.57 -3.26 15.52
N SER A 32 4.77 -4.17 14.95
CA SER A 32 5.26 -5.33 14.20
C SER A 32 4.24 -5.83 13.20
N TYR A 33 4.70 -6.50 12.15
CA TYR A 33 3.86 -7.07 11.09
C TYR A 33 4.28 -8.51 10.75
N ASP A 34 3.31 -9.43 10.70
CA ASP A 34 3.48 -10.80 10.22
C ASP A 34 2.88 -10.91 8.81
N ALA A 35 3.76 -11.01 7.80
CA ALA A 35 3.37 -11.09 6.40
C ALA A 35 2.70 -12.42 6.02
N ALA A 36 2.97 -13.51 6.75
CA ALA A 36 2.39 -14.82 6.45
C ALA A 36 0.92 -14.89 6.90
N LYS A 37 0.60 -14.28 8.05
CA LYS A 37 -0.76 -14.21 8.59
C LYS A 37 -1.51 -12.94 8.21
N GLN A 38 -0.82 -11.93 7.69
CA GLN A 38 -1.37 -10.60 7.39
C GLN A 38 -1.92 -9.90 8.65
N LEU A 39 -1.22 -10.08 9.77
CA LEU A 39 -1.59 -9.54 11.08
C LEU A 39 -0.58 -8.47 11.52
N VAL A 40 -1.07 -7.43 12.18
CA VAL A 40 -0.28 -6.30 12.65
C VAL A 40 -0.54 -6.03 14.13
N ASN A 41 0.53 -5.75 14.88
CA ASN A 41 0.43 -5.23 16.24
C ASN A 41 0.59 -3.72 16.18
N VAL A 42 -0.36 -2.98 16.76
CA VAL A 42 -0.47 -1.54 16.58
C VAL A 42 -0.80 -0.82 17.89
N ALA A 43 -0.15 0.32 18.11
CA ALA A 43 -0.40 1.19 19.26
C ALA A 43 -1.19 2.43 18.82
N PRO A 44 -2.40 2.70 19.37
CA PRO A 44 -3.15 3.90 19.05
C PRO A 44 -2.36 5.18 19.33
N VAL A 45 -2.34 6.12 18.39
CA VAL A 45 -1.57 7.37 18.50
C VAL A 45 -2.24 8.37 19.43
N LEU A 46 -3.58 8.45 19.35
CA LEU A 46 -4.37 9.39 20.14
C LEU A 46 -4.69 8.81 21.51
N LYS A 47 -4.53 9.65 22.54
CA LYS A 47 -4.94 9.32 23.90
C LYS A 47 -6.42 9.66 24.10
N ARG A 48 -7.13 8.84 24.87
CA ARG A 48 -8.54 9.08 25.24
C ARG A 48 -8.57 10.05 26.42
N SER A 49 -9.41 11.09 26.36
CA SER A 49 -9.68 11.95 27.51
C SER A 49 -10.96 11.46 28.21
N ILE A 50 -10.87 11.20 29.51
CA ILE A 50 -11.98 10.72 30.34
C ILE A 50 -12.08 11.62 31.57
N GLU A 51 -13.29 12.00 31.95
CA GLU A 51 -13.53 12.70 33.21
C GLU A 51 -13.45 11.71 34.38
N ASN A 52 -12.58 11.97 35.35
CA ASN A 52 -12.46 11.14 36.54
C ASN A 52 -13.63 11.39 37.52
N MET A 53 -13.73 10.58 38.57
CA MET A 53 -14.78 10.72 39.60
C MET A 53 -14.74 12.06 40.35
N ASN A 54 -13.67 12.85 40.20
CA ASN A 54 -13.47 14.16 40.81
C ASN A 54 -13.81 15.32 39.85
N GLY A 55 -14.24 15.04 38.62
CA GLY A 55 -14.56 16.05 37.60
C GLY A 55 -13.34 16.61 36.85
N GLU A 56 -12.18 15.95 36.93
CA GLU A 56 -10.97 16.34 36.21
C GLU A 56 -10.79 15.47 34.95
N TRP A 57 -10.37 16.11 33.86
CA TRP A 57 -10.03 15.42 32.62
C TRP A 57 -8.68 14.72 32.74
N VAL A 58 -8.69 13.39 32.71
CA VAL A 58 -7.50 12.55 32.67
C VAL A 58 -7.31 12.02 31.25
N THR A 59 -6.07 11.90 30.83
CA THR A 59 -5.70 11.37 29.51
C THR A 59 -5.14 9.96 29.65
N GLU A 60 -5.80 8.98 29.05
CA GLU A 60 -5.42 7.56 29.08
C GLU A 60 -4.91 7.10 27.71
N GLN A 61 -3.83 6.31 27.72
CA GLN A 61 -3.31 5.67 26.52
C GLN A 61 -4.05 4.35 26.30
N LEU A 62 -4.63 4.18 25.11
CA LEU A 62 -5.26 2.90 24.75
C LEU A 62 -4.20 1.80 24.65
N PRO A 63 -4.56 0.55 25.00
CA PRO A 63 -3.64 -0.58 24.92
C PRO A 63 -3.23 -0.86 23.47
N VAL A 64 -2.10 -1.56 23.32
CA VAL A 64 -1.68 -2.12 22.03
C VAL A 64 -2.73 -3.13 21.57
N LEU A 65 -3.15 -3.01 20.30
CA LEU A 65 -4.01 -3.97 19.66
C LEU A 65 -3.12 -5.03 19.00
N CYS A 66 -3.24 -6.27 19.46
CA CYS A 66 -2.48 -7.40 18.95
C CYS A 66 -3.26 -8.11 17.84
N ASP A 67 -2.52 -8.72 16.92
CA ASP A 67 -3.04 -9.62 15.89
C ASP A 67 -4.19 -9.01 15.07
N VAL A 68 -4.09 -7.71 14.76
CA VAL A 68 -5.10 -7.01 13.97
C VAL A 68 -4.93 -7.36 12.48
N PRO A 69 -5.97 -7.84 11.79
CA PRO A 69 -5.90 -8.14 10.36
C PRO A 69 -5.70 -6.87 9.52
N VAL A 70 -4.82 -6.95 8.52
CA VAL A 70 -4.58 -5.88 7.55
C VAL A 70 -5.52 -6.02 6.35
N LEU A 71 -6.24 -4.95 6.04
CA LEU A 71 -7.14 -4.89 4.90
C LEU A 71 -6.40 -4.43 3.65
N PHE A 72 -6.05 -5.38 2.78
CA PHE A 72 -5.54 -5.11 1.44
C PHE A 72 -6.65 -5.18 0.38
N PRO A 73 -6.69 -4.26 -0.61
CA PRO A 73 -7.60 -4.38 -1.73
C PRO A 73 -7.37 -5.69 -2.48
N ARG A 74 -8.36 -6.59 -2.46
CA ARG A 74 -8.30 -7.92 -3.10
C ARG A 74 -9.67 -8.39 -3.56
N ALA A 75 -9.78 -8.80 -4.82
CA ALA A 75 -10.98 -9.42 -5.39
C ALA A 75 -10.63 -10.19 -6.67
N GLY A 76 -11.39 -11.25 -6.99
CA GLY A 76 -11.22 -11.99 -8.26
C GLY A 76 -9.83 -12.61 -8.49
N GLY A 77 -9.07 -12.86 -7.43
CA GLY A 77 -7.68 -13.36 -7.50
C GLY A 77 -6.61 -12.28 -7.66
N PHE A 78 -6.98 -11.01 -7.82
CA PHE A 78 -6.06 -9.88 -7.90
C PHE A 78 -5.95 -9.16 -6.55
N PHE A 79 -4.79 -8.60 -6.24
CA PHE A 79 -4.54 -7.88 -4.99
C PHE A 79 -3.55 -6.74 -5.16
N ILE A 80 -3.62 -5.77 -4.24
CA ILE A 80 -2.62 -4.71 -4.03
C ILE A 80 -2.14 -4.82 -2.58
N THR A 81 -0.84 -5.02 -2.38
CA THR A 81 -0.23 -5.14 -1.05
C THR A 81 0.88 -4.12 -0.86
N PHE A 82 1.17 -3.79 0.40
CA PHE A 82 2.23 -2.89 0.80
C PHE A 82 3.20 -3.59 1.76
N PRO A 83 4.51 -3.34 1.68
CA PRO A 83 5.50 -3.93 2.59
C PRO A 83 5.53 -3.19 3.93
N ILE A 84 4.52 -3.41 4.77
CA ILE A 84 4.36 -2.73 6.07
C ILE A 84 5.58 -2.96 6.98
N GLN A 85 6.07 -1.88 7.60
CA GLN A 85 7.19 -1.90 8.54
C GLN A 85 6.80 -1.32 9.91
N PRO A 86 7.54 -1.68 10.99
CA PRO A 86 7.46 -0.96 12.25
C PRO A 86 7.67 0.54 12.06
N GLY A 87 6.80 1.36 12.66
CA GLY A 87 6.81 2.81 12.54
C GLY A 87 5.84 3.38 11.49
N ASP A 88 5.30 2.54 10.60
CA ASP A 88 4.24 2.96 9.68
C ASP A 88 2.95 3.31 10.43
N PHE A 89 2.09 4.08 9.79
CA PHE A 89 0.80 4.48 10.34
C PHE A 89 -0.35 3.81 9.59
N VAL A 90 -1.35 3.37 10.36
CA VAL A 90 -2.54 2.70 9.86
C VAL A 90 -3.79 3.31 10.48
N GLN A 91 -4.87 3.34 9.69
CA GLN A 91 -6.20 3.64 10.17
C GLN A 91 -6.83 2.34 10.65
N ILE A 92 -7.15 2.27 11.93
CA ILE A 92 -7.96 1.18 12.50
C ILE A 92 -9.42 1.54 12.31
N ILE A 93 -10.19 0.58 11.80
CA ILE A 93 -11.65 0.64 11.72
C ILE A 93 -12.21 -0.52 12.54
N PHE A 94 -13.30 -0.29 13.25
CA PHE A 94 -13.95 -1.32 14.04
C PHE A 94 -15.20 -1.82 13.34
N ASN A 95 -15.29 -3.13 13.16
CA ASN A 95 -16.50 -3.79 12.76
C ASN A 95 -17.53 -3.74 13.90
N GLU A 96 -18.79 -3.96 13.53
CA GLU A 96 -19.89 -3.97 14.49
C GLU A 96 -19.68 -5.01 15.60
N THR A 97 -19.16 -6.18 15.26
CA THR A 97 -18.87 -7.30 16.16
C THR A 97 -17.42 -7.74 15.97
N ASP A 98 -16.96 -8.65 16.81
CA ASP A 98 -15.74 -9.40 16.52
C ASP A 98 -15.86 -10.14 15.18
N ILE A 99 -14.70 -10.38 14.57
CA ILE A 99 -14.56 -11.08 13.29
C ILE A 99 -13.60 -12.27 13.40
N GLU A 100 -13.17 -12.62 14.61
CA GLU A 100 -12.14 -13.64 14.86
C GLU A 100 -12.55 -15.01 14.34
N ALA A 101 -13.78 -15.45 14.64
CA ALA A 101 -14.32 -16.73 14.15
C ALA A 101 -14.37 -16.80 12.61
N TRP A 102 -14.64 -15.67 11.95
CA TRP A 102 -14.64 -15.61 10.49
C TRP A 102 -13.22 -15.61 9.90
N LEU A 103 -12.25 -15.00 10.59
CA LEU A 103 -10.84 -15.01 10.16
C LEU A 103 -10.24 -16.42 10.24
N GLU A 104 -10.62 -17.21 11.24
CA GLU A 104 -10.12 -18.57 11.43
C GLU A 104 -10.85 -19.59 10.53
N ASP A 105 -12.17 -19.69 10.65
CA ASP A 105 -12.94 -20.78 10.04
C ASP A 105 -13.86 -20.34 8.90
N LYS A 106 -13.92 -19.04 8.58
CA LYS A 106 -14.89 -18.44 7.63
C LYS A 106 -16.35 -18.63 8.02
N GLU A 107 -16.60 -19.07 9.26
CA GLU A 107 -17.94 -19.29 9.77
C GLU A 107 -18.60 -17.96 10.14
N PRO A 108 -19.88 -17.74 9.78
CA PRO A 108 -20.61 -16.52 10.10
C PRO A 108 -21.13 -16.55 11.55
N THR A 109 -20.25 -16.86 12.51
CA THR A 109 -20.60 -16.98 13.92
C THR A 109 -20.27 -15.70 14.67
N ILE A 110 -21.25 -15.17 15.41
CA ILE A 110 -21.02 -14.10 16.37
C ILE A 110 -20.48 -14.73 17.65
N SER A 111 -19.21 -14.47 17.98
CA SER A 111 -18.59 -15.06 19.17
C SER A 111 -18.84 -14.22 20.44
N HIS A 112 -19.06 -12.90 20.29
CA HIS A 112 -19.37 -12.01 21.41
C HIS A 112 -20.62 -11.14 21.19
N THR A 113 -21.34 -10.85 22.29
CA THR A 113 -22.55 -10.01 22.28
C THR A 113 -22.25 -8.51 22.37
N LYS A 114 -21.00 -8.13 22.64
CA LYS A 114 -20.59 -6.72 22.73
C LYS A 114 -20.33 -6.18 21.33
N ARG A 115 -20.91 -5.02 21.03
CA ARG A 115 -20.73 -4.32 19.75
C ARG A 115 -19.71 -3.19 19.87
N PHE A 116 -19.05 -2.86 18.75
CA PHE A 116 -18.11 -1.74 18.62
C PHE A 116 -16.96 -1.78 19.63
N THR A 117 -16.43 -2.97 19.89
CA THR A 117 -15.30 -3.19 20.80
C THR A 117 -13.98 -3.18 20.02
N LEU A 118 -12.87 -3.14 20.77
CA LEU A 118 -11.52 -3.23 20.19
C LEU A 118 -11.23 -4.54 19.43
N GLN A 119 -12.03 -5.60 19.65
CA GLN A 119 -11.85 -6.92 19.02
C GLN A 119 -12.31 -6.95 17.56
N GLY A 120 -13.16 -6.02 17.14
CA GLY A 120 -13.60 -5.90 15.75
C GLY A 120 -12.62 -5.15 14.84
N ALA A 121 -11.39 -4.90 15.30
CA ALA A 121 -10.42 -4.05 14.62
C ALA A 121 -9.93 -4.63 13.29
N VAL A 122 -9.82 -3.78 12.28
CA VAL A 122 -9.10 -4.03 11.02
C VAL A 122 -8.17 -2.85 10.73
N ALA A 123 -6.98 -3.11 10.19
CA ALA A 123 -5.99 -2.09 9.88
C ALA A 123 -5.97 -1.75 8.38
N LEU A 124 -6.16 -0.48 8.04
CA LEU A 124 -6.01 0.09 6.71
C LEU A 124 -4.70 0.90 6.63
N PRO A 125 -3.71 0.46 5.84
CA PRO A 125 -2.50 1.23 5.61
C PRO A 125 -2.76 2.51 4.81
N GLY A 126 -2.02 3.58 5.11
CA GLY A 126 -1.93 4.76 4.22
C GLY A 126 -2.26 6.11 4.85
N ILE A 127 -2.60 6.20 6.13
CA ILE A 127 -2.78 7.49 6.81
C ILE A 127 -1.44 7.99 7.34
N PHE A 128 -0.99 9.18 6.92
CA PHE A 128 0.25 9.79 7.40
C PHE A 128 0.03 11.24 7.85
N PRO A 129 0.77 11.73 8.86
CA PRO A 129 0.73 13.14 9.26
C PRO A 129 1.17 14.05 8.10
N GLN A 130 0.68 15.29 8.07
CA GLN A 130 1.09 16.28 7.06
C GLN A 130 2.61 16.55 7.05
N ALA A 131 3.28 16.40 8.20
CA ALA A 131 4.74 16.50 8.30
C ALA A 131 5.50 15.38 7.56
N MET A 132 4.79 14.30 7.20
CA MET A 132 5.26 13.17 6.40
C MET A 132 4.37 13.01 5.16
N ALA A 133 4.02 14.13 4.51
CA ALA A 133 3.25 14.09 3.28
C ALA A 133 4.02 13.33 2.18
N LEU A 134 3.29 12.54 1.40
CA LEU A 134 3.85 11.81 0.26
C LEU A 134 4.40 12.79 -0.78
N THR A 135 5.71 12.76 -0.99
CA THR A 135 6.44 13.73 -1.82
C THR A 135 6.27 13.50 -3.32
N ASP A 136 6.03 12.26 -3.73
CA ASP A 136 5.87 11.87 -5.14
C ASP A 136 4.41 11.72 -5.59
N ALA A 137 3.46 12.23 -4.79
CA ALA A 137 2.08 12.34 -5.22
C ALA A 137 2.00 13.32 -6.41
N HIS A 138 1.30 12.93 -7.48
CA HIS A 138 1.22 13.69 -8.72
C HIS A 138 -0.21 14.17 -9.01
N GLU A 139 -0.36 15.36 -9.57
CA GLU A 139 -1.68 15.98 -9.83
C GLU A 139 -2.44 15.31 -11.00
N SER A 140 -1.70 14.88 -12.04
CA SER A 140 -2.28 14.35 -13.29
C SER A 140 -2.02 12.87 -13.57
N ASN A 141 -1.15 12.23 -12.78
CA ASN A 141 -0.68 10.87 -13.07
C ASN A 141 -1.11 9.96 -11.93
N LEU A 142 -1.53 8.74 -12.27
CA LEU A 142 -1.55 7.65 -11.31
C LEU A 142 -0.11 7.18 -11.08
N VAL A 143 0.36 7.24 -9.83
CA VAL A 143 1.72 6.83 -9.44
C VAL A 143 1.65 5.62 -8.52
N LEU A 144 2.40 4.57 -8.88
CA LEU A 144 2.56 3.35 -8.08
C LEU A 144 4.05 3.09 -7.90
N GLY A 145 4.55 3.02 -6.67
CA GLY A 145 5.95 2.70 -6.43
C GLY A 145 6.45 3.09 -5.05
N LYS A 146 7.77 3.11 -4.92
CA LYS A 146 8.45 3.55 -3.70
C LYS A 146 8.70 5.06 -3.76
N GLU A 147 8.41 5.76 -2.67
CA GLU A 147 8.76 7.17 -2.52
C GLU A 147 10.27 7.36 -2.69
N GLN A 148 10.66 8.36 -3.48
CA GLN A 148 12.01 8.68 -3.92
C GLN A 148 12.75 7.47 -4.50
N GLY A 149 12.01 6.56 -5.13
CA GLY A 149 12.51 5.29 -5.64
C GLY A 149 11.93 4.94 -7.00
N LEU A 150 11.85 3.64 -7.28
CA LEU A 150 11.31 3.14 -8.55
C LEU A 150 9.79 3.28 -8.58
N GLN A 151 9.27 3.88 -9.65
CA GLN A 151 7.86 4.19 -9.80
C GLN A 151 7.32 3.84 -11.18
N ILE A 152 6.02 3.60 -11.24
CA ILE A 152 5.20 3.49 -12.43
C ILE A 152 4.30 4.72 -12.47
N HIS A 153 4.38 5.49 -13.54
CA HIS A 153 3.55 6.67 -13.79
C HIS A 153 2.63 6.40 -14.95
N ILE A 154 1.32 6.57 -14.75
CA ILE A 154 0.30 6.32 -15.76
C ILE A 154 -0.48 7.62 -15.97
N ASP A 155 -0.50 8.12 -17.20
CA ASP A 155 -1.35 9.22 -17.64
C ASP A 155 -2.31 8.76 -18.77
N ASP A 156 -3.10 9.69 -19.32
CA ASP A 156 -4.09 9.41 -20.36
C ASP A 156 -3.49 8.83 -21.66
N GLN A 157 -2.18 8.94 -21.87
CA GLN A 157 -1.51 8.61 -23.13
C GLN A 157 -0.41 7.55 -22.98
N ARG A 158 0.25 7.45 -21.81
CA ARG A 158 1.50 6.73 -21.62
C ARG A 158 1.59 6.09 -20.24
N ILE A 159 2.18 4.89 -20.23
CA ILE A 159 2.72 4.24 -19.03
C ILE A 159 4.24 4.45 -19.07
N ARG A 160 4.78 5.07 -18.02
CA ARG A 160 6.21 5.30 -17.83
C ARG A 160 6.69 4.44 -16.66
N LEU A 161 7.85 3.82 -16.83
CA LEU A 161 8.50 2.97 -15.83
C LEU A 161 9.81 3.63 -15.43
N GLY A 162 10.06 3.80 -14.13
CA GLY A 162 11.24 4.48 -13.60
C GLY A 162 10.90 5.81 -12.96
N SER A 163 10.65 6.82 -13.79
CA SER A 163 10.33 8.19 -13.37
C SER A 163 9.26 8.81 -14.28
N GLN A 164 8.72 9.97 -13.87
CA GLN A 164 7.77 10.76 -14.68
C GLN A 164 8.38 11.26 -16.00
N ASP A 165 9.70 11.42 -16.06
CA ASP A 165 10.43 11.96 -17.21
C ASP A 165 10.94 10.87 -18.15
N ALA A 166 10.64 9.59 -17.88
CA ALA A 166 11.06 8.48 -18.72
C ALA A 166 10.53 8.66 -20.15
N ASN A 167 11.45 8.92 -21.07
CA ASN A 167 11.21 9.21 -22.49
C ASN A 167 11.90 8.20 -23.42
N GLU A 168 12.77 7.35 -22.87
CA GLU A 168 13.41 6.26 -23.58
C GLU A 168 12.52 5.01 -23.59
N ALA A 169 12.56 4.26 -24.68
CA ALA A 169 11.82 3.02 -24.78
C ALA A 169 12.46 1.94 -23.90
N LEU A 170 11.65 1.26 -23.08
CA LEU A 170 12.12 0.11 -22.32
C LEU A 170 12.41 -1.05 -23.28
N ALA A 171 13.69 -1.40 -23.42
CA ALA A 171 14.11 -2.50 -24.28
C ALA A 171 14.00 -3.84 -23.52
N ILE A 172 13.40 -4.84 -24.16
CA ILE A 172 13.33 -6.19 -23.56
C ILE A 172 14.70 -6.85 -23.70
N ALA A 173 15.29 -7.29 -22.59
CA ALA A 173 16.65 -7.86 -22.56
C ALA A 173 16.87 -8.99 -23.58
N SER A 174 15.90 -9.89 -23.75
CA SER A 174 15.99 -10.97 -24.75
C SER A 174 16.03 -10.43 -26.18
N LYS A 175 15.19 -9.45 -26.52
CA LYS A 175 15.19 -8.81 -27.86
C LYS A 175 16.47 -8.02 -28.12
N VAL A 176 16.99 -7.35 -27.09
CA VAL A 176 18.29 -6.68 -27.18
C VAL A 176 19.40 -7.70 -27.43
N GLN A 177 19.38 -8.83 -26.71
CA GLN A 177 20.35 -9.91 -26.89
C GLN A 177 20.26 -10.53 -28.29
N GLU A 178 19.05 -10.79 -28.80
CA GLU A 178 18.82 -11.28 -30.17
C GLU A 178 19.43 -10.34 -31.20
N GLU A 179 19.21 -9.03 -31.08
CA GLU A 179 19.80 -8.07 -32.02
C GLU A 179 21.31 -7.93 -31.85
N LEU A 180 21.84 -8.01 -30.62
CA LEU A 180 23.28 -8.04 -30.40
C LEU A 180 23.92 -9.28 -31.05
N ASP A 181 23.31 -10.46 -30.92
CA ASP A 181 23.83 -11.70 -31.51
C ASP A 181 23.67 -11.73 -33.03
N ARG A 182 22.63 -11.09 -33.58
CA ARG A 182 22.50 -10.83 -35.01
C ARG A 182 23.64 -9.95 -35.51
N ILE A 183 23.93 -8.84 -34.82
CA ILE A 183 25.05 -7.95 -35.16
C ILE A 183 26.38 -8.70 -35.10
N LYS A 184 26.62 -9.50 -34.04
CA LYS A 184 27.83 -10.33 -33.94
C LYS A 184 27.93 -11.33 -35.08
N SER A 185 26.83 -12.01 -35.44
CA SER A 185 26.81 -13.00 -36.52
C SER A 185 27.12 -12.36 -37.87
N ALA A 186 26.51 -11.21 -38.15
CA ALA A 186 26.80 -10.44 -39.36
C ALA A 186 28.27 -9.98 -39.41
N PHE A 187 28.82 -9.55 -38.27
CA PHE A 187 30.23 -9.18 -38.17
C PHE A 187 31.17 -10.39 -38.33
N HIS A 188 30.89 -11.56 -37.77
CA HIS A 188 31.78 -12.72 -37.96
C HIS A 188 31.67 -13.35 -39.36
N GLY A 189 30.51 -13.23 -40.01
CA GLY A 189 30.27 -13.78 -41.35
C GLY A 189 30.77 -12.92 -42.50
N HIS A 190 31.21 -11.68 -42.27
CA HIS A 190 31.64 -10.80 -43.36
C HIS A 190 32.98 -11.22 -43.98
N THR A 191 33.13 -10.97 -45.28
CA THR A 191 34.37 -11.27 -46.01
C THR A 191 34.85 -10.06 -46.81
N HIS A 192 36.16 -9.96 -47.04
CA HIS A 192 36.77 -8.98 -47.93
C HIS A 192 37.21 -9.66 -49.23
N ALA A 193 37.08 -8.95 -50.36
CA ALA A 193 37.58 -9.44 -51.63
C ALA A 193 39.14 -9.47 -51.67
N PRO A 194 39.75 -10.28 -52.56
CA PRO A 194 41.21 -10.47 -52.64
C PRO A 194 42.03 -9.18 -52.91
N PRO A 195 43.37 -9.18 -52.71
CA PRO A 195 44.18 -7.96 -52.73
C PRO A 195 44.18 -7.27 -54.10
N GLY A 196 43.83 -5.98 -54.14
CA GLY A 196 43.91 -5.15 -55.36
C GLY A 196 43.10 -3.85 -55.38
N GLY A 197 42.17 -3.64 -54.45
CA GLY A 197 41.46 -2.38 -54.30
C GLY A 197 40.69 -2.30 -52.98
N ALA A 198 40.56 -1.11 -52.40
CA ALA A 198 39.73 -0.92 -51.21
C ALA A 198 38.26 -1.09 -51.59
N ILE A 199 37.65 -2.21 -51.19
CA ILE A 199 36.21 -2.46 -51.41
C ILE A 199 35.52 -2.62 -50.06
N LYS A 200 34.42 -1.88 -49.89
CA LYS A 200 33.56 -1.94 -48.70
C LYS A 200 32.91 -3.34 -48.56
N PRO A 201 32.52 -3.75 -47.34
CA PRO A 201 31.82 -5.02 -47.09
C PRO A 201 30.59 -5.21 -47.99
N SER A 202 30.27 -6.47 -48.32
CA SER A 202 29.19 -6.83 -49.26
C SER A 202 27.78 -6.52 -48.76
N ASP A 203 27.55 -6.59 -47.44
CA ASP A 203 26.21 -6.48 -46.85
C ASP A 203 26.12 -5.37 -45.78
N ARG A 204 25.02 -4.61 -45.80
CA ARG A 204 24.69 -3.67 -44.71
C ARG A 204 24.05 -4.43 -43.56
N ILE A 205 24.51 -4.17 -42.34
CA ILE A 205 23.77 -4.58 -41.14
C ILE A 205 22.45 -3.81 -41.12
N ILE A 206 21.33 -4.51 -41.33
CA ILE A 206 19.99 -3.93 -41.21
C ILE A 206 19.57 -4.06 -39.76
N VAL A 207 19.43 -2.92 -39.08
CA VAL A 207 18.92 -2.85 -37.70
C VAL A 207 17.44 -3.22 -37.71
N SER A 208 17.03 -4.12 -36.81
CA SER A 208 15.62 -4.42 -36.59
C SER A 208 14.88 -3.22 -36.01
N THR A 209 13.61 -3.07 -36.42
CA THR A 209 12.82 -1.87 -36.17
C THR A 209 12.13 -1.83 -34.80
N ASP A 210 12.20 -2.86 -33.96
CA ASP A 210 11.47 -2.85 -32.68
C ASP A 210 12.14 -3.69 -31.56
N ILE A 211 13.16 -3.11 -30.93
CA ILE A 211 13.72 -3.58 -29.64
C ILE A 211 12.85 -3.18 -28.44
N ALA A 212 11.97 -2.21 -28.66
CA ALA A 212 10.94 -1.81 -27.73
C ALA A 212 9.73 -2.75 -27.84
N ALA A 213 9.01 -2.94 -26.75
CA ALA A 213 7.71 -3.59 -26.82
C ALA A 213 6.61 -2.55 -26.55
N LYS A 214 5.62 -2.48 -27.44
CA LYS A 214 4.35 -1.78 -27.14
C LYS A 214 3.55 -2.46 -26.02
N SER A 215 3.90 -3.71 -25.70
CA SER A 215 3.31 -4.51 -24.64
C SER A 215 4.41 -5.39 -24.03
N VAL A 216 4.85 -5.09 -22.80
CA VAL A 216 5.75 -5.98 -22.05
C VAL A 216 4.87 -7.04 -21.39
N VAL A 217 4.75 -8.21 -22.01
CA VAL A 217 4.17 -9.38 -21.34
C VAL A 217 5.35 -10.15 -20.74
N ALA A 218 5.59 -9.96 -19.45
CA ALA A 218 6.47 -10.86 -18.70
C ALA A 218 5.72 -12.18 -18.50
N GLN A 219 6.33 -13.29 -18.90
CA GLN A 219 5.90 -14.64 -18.49
C GLN A 219 6.43 -14.95 -17.09
#